data_AF-A0A968MUK3-F1
#
_entry.id   AF-A0A968MUK3-F1
#
_cell.length_a   1.000
_cell.length_b   1.000
_cell.length_c   1.000
_cell.angle_alpha   90.00
_cell.angle_beta   90.00
_cell.angle_gamma   90.00
#
_symmetry.space_group_name_H-M   'P 1'
#
loop_
_entity.id
_entity.type
_entity.pdbx_description
1 polymer ?
#
loop_
_entity_poly.entity_id
_entity_poly.type
_entity_poly.pdbx_seq_one_letter_code
_entity_poly.pdbx_strand_id
1 'polypeptide(L)'
;MELEDYRGCIGTDSIAVYQSESSLKAQFLMASAINLNDTLIIFESSDPLPDSISVTWTQGLKEIASERYYKNLVPTDTGKVELTLISYLNGCQDIISKTLMVLPPVTKENENQLFKESIIRLFKIYPNPTEGEFQAEVNLSEDSDITLRLVSFGTGKQKPSGC
;
A
#
# COMPACT_ATOMS: atom_id res chain seq x y z
N MET A 1 20.44 18.67 33.83
CA MET A 1 20.27 20.06 34.28
C MET A 1 20.34 20.04 35.79
N GLU A 2 21.07 20.99 36.38
CA GLU A 2 21.31 21.01 37.83
C GLU A 2 20.92 22.40 38.34
N LEU A 3 20.13 22.42 39.40
CA LEU A 3 19.62 23.64 40.03
C LEU A 3 19.90 23.58 41.53
N GLU A 4 20.44 24.67 42.07
CA GLU A 4 20.74 24.80 43.49
C GLU A 4 19.87 25.90 44.11
N ASP A 5 19.15 25.57 45.19
CA ASP A 5 18.37 26.54 45.97
C ASP A 5 19.28 27.39 46.89
N TYR A 6 18.78 28.52 47.40
CA TYR A 6 19.49 29.40 48.36
C TYR A 6 19.90 28.70 49.67
N ARG A 7 19.40 27.49 49.91
CA ARG A 7 19.74 26.61 51.04
C ARG A 7 20.79 25.54 50.72
N GLY A 8 21.36 25.56 49.50
CA GLY A 8 22.38 24.59 49.06
C GLY A 8 21.82 23.21 48.69
N CYS A 9 20.51 23.09 48.49
CA CYS A 9 19.91 21.84 47.99
C CYS A 9 20.07 21.76 46.47
N ILE A 10 20.77 20.73 46.02
CA ILE A 10 21.00 20.47 44.60
C ILE A 10 19.92 19.51 44.09
N GLY A 11 19.15 19.96 43.10
CA GLY A 11 18.23 19.15 42.31
C GLY A 11 18.83 18.84 40.95
N THR A 12 18.95 17.56 40.63
CA THR A 12 19.40 17.09 39.31
C THR A 12 18.24 16.54 38.51
N ASP A 13 18.13 16.97 37.25
CA ASP A 13 17.20 16.43 36.27
C ASP A 13 17.97 15.92 35.04
N SER A 14 17.49 14.81 34.45
CA SER A 14 18.10 14.17 33.28
C SER A 14 17.08 14.07 32.16
N ILE A 15 17.40 14.68 31.01
CA ILE A 15 16.62 14.54 29.78
C ILE A 15 17.33 13.52 28.89
N ALA A 16 16.65 12.42 28.57
CA ALA A 16 17.11 11.48 27.55
C ALA A 16 16.58 11.93 26.18
N VAL A 17 17.47 12.33 25.28
CA VAL A 17 17.13 12.65 23.88
C VAL A 17 17.58 11.48 23.01
N TYR A 18 16.63 10.84 22.34
CA TYR A 18 16.91 9.79 21.37
C TYR A 18 16.87 10.39 19.96
N GLN A 19 18.00 10.34 19.25
CA GLN A 19 18.09 10.74 17.84
C GLN A 19 18.32 9.47 17.02
N SER A 20 17.37 9.11 16.15
CA SER A 20 17.53 8.02 15.19
C SER A 20 17.97 8.58 13.84
N GLU A 21 18.99 7.97 13.22
CA GLU A 21 19.43 8.34 11.86
C GLU A 21 18.50 7.81 10.76
N SER A 22 17.65 6.82 11.07
CA SER A 22 16.64 6.33 10.12
C SER A 22 15.38 7.17 10.22
N SER A 23 15.10 8.01 9.22
CA SER A 23 13.77 8.59 9.06
C SER A 23 12.79 7.45 8.75
N LEU A 24 11.83 7.19 9.64
CA LEU A 24 10.69 6.33 9.34
C LEU A 24 10.06 6.77 8.01
N LYS A 25 9.87 5.85 7.08
CA LYS A 25 9.20 6.08 5.79
C LYS A 25 7.92 5.26 5.72
N ALA A 26 6.78 5.92 5.89
CA ALA A 26 5.48 5.31 5.75
C ALA A 26 5.25 4.87 4.29
N GLN A 27 4.91 3.60 4.09
CA GLN A 27 4.57 3.08 2.77
C GLN A 27 3.49 2.01 2.87
N PHE A 28 2.57 2.00 1.90
CA PHE A 28 1.62 0.92 1.71
C PHE A 28 1.31 0.68 0.24
N LEU A 29 0.84 -0.52 -0.07
CA LEU A 29 0.43 -0.98 -1.39
C LEU A 29 -1.09 -1.09 -1.43
N MET A 30 -1.68 -0.64 -2.54
CA MET A 30 -3.09 -0.77 -2.86
C MET A 30 -3.30 -0.59 -4.36
N ALA A 31 -4.44 -1.07 -4.88
CA ALA A 31 -4.85 -0.75 -6.25
C ALA A 31 -5.17 0.74 -6.41
N SER A 32 -4.89 1.32 -7.58
CA SER A 32 -5.27 2.71 -7.89
C SER A 32 -6.73 2.85 -8.32
N ALA A 33 -7.36 1.76 -8.76
CA ALA A 33 -8.75 1.71 -9.14
C ALA A 33 -9.36 0.34 -8.82
N ILE A 34 -10.66 0.31 -8.52
CA ILE A 34 -11.42 -0.90 -8.19
C ILE A 34 -12.90 -0.69 -8.58
N ASN A 35 -13.66 -1.76 -8.85
CA ASN A 35 -15.11 -1.62 -9.03
C ASN A 35 -15.83 -1.54 -7.69
N LEU A 36 -17.02 -0.93 -7.70
CA LEU A 36 -17.93 -0.95 -6.56
C LEU A 36 -18.19 -2.39 -6.09
N ASN A 37 -18.20 -2.60 -4.76
CA ASN A 37 -18.39 -3.90 -4.09
C ASN A 37 -17.28 -4.95 -4.25
N ASP A 38 -16.20 -4.68 -5.00
CA ASP A 38 -15.02 -5.55 -5.02
C ASP A 38 -14.17 -5.34 -3.75
N THR A 39 -13.31 -6.31 -3.43
CA THR A 39 -12.44 -6.24 -2.24
C THR A 39 -11.13 -5.52 -2.55
N LEU A 40 -10.89 -4.40 -1.88
CA LEU A 40 -9.62 -3.69 -1.87
C LEU A 40 -8.72 -4.27 -0.76
N ILE A 41 -7.51 -4.66 -1.13
CA ILE A 41 -6.47 -5.08 -0.18
C ILE A 41 -5.46 -3.94 -0.02
N ILE A 42 -5.21 -3.55 1.22
CA ILE A 42 -4.17 -2.61 1.64
C ILE A 42 -3.09 -3.43 2.32
N PHE A 43 -1.84 -3.27 1.90
CA PHE A 43 -0.68 -3.93 2.51
C PHE A 43 0.34 -2.90 2.97
N GLU A 44 0.73 -2.93 4.23
CA GLU A 44 1.67 -2.01 4.84
C GLU A 44 3.12 -2.46 4.60
N SER A 45 4.00 -1.53 4.22
CA SER A 45 5.38 -1.83 3.81
C SER A 45 6.37 -0.72 4.19
N SER A 46 6.14 -0.04 5.32
CA SER A 46 7.02 1.03 5.81
C SER A 46 8.37 0.48 6.24
N ASP A 47 9.38 1.36 6.20
CA ASP A 47 10.75 1.03 6.61
C ASP A 47 11.33 2.17 7.47
N PRO A 48 11.83 1.90 8.70
CA PRO A 48 11.85 0.61 9.39
C PRO A 48 10.44 0.14 9.79
N LEU A 49 10.33 -1.13 10.23
CA LEU A 49 9.07 -1.69 10.72
C LEU A 49 8.49 -0.84 11.86
N PRO A 50 7.28 -0.28 11.73
CA PRO A 50 6.69 0.60 12.73
C PRO A 50 6.20 -0.17 13.97
N ASP A 51 6.15 0.52 15.11
CA ASP A 51 5.57 0.01 16.37
C ASP A 51 4.06 -0.16 16.24
N SER A 52 3.41 0.77 15.54
CA SER A 52 1.98 0.76 15.26
C SER A 52 1.63 1.56 14.02
N ILE A 53 0.45 1.28 13.46
CA ILE A 53 -0.08 1.94 12.27
C ILE A 53 -1.54 2.33 12.48
N SER A 54 -1.97 3.36 11.76
CA SER A 54 -3.37 3.76 11.64
C SER A 54 -3.71 4.03 10.18
N VAL A 55 -4.83 3.49 9.70
CA VAL A 55 -5.30 3.71 8.33
C VAL A 55 -6.66 4.38 8.41
N THR A 56 -6.79 5.54 7.74
CA THR A 56 -8.03 6.32 7.67
C THR A 56 -8.41 6.60 6.23
N TRP A 57 -9.69 6.88 5.99
CA TRP A 57 -10.21 7.23 4.67
C TRP A 57 -11.32 8.26 4.79
N THR A 58 -11.57 9.02 3.72
CA THR A 58 -12.56 10.11 3.74
C THR A 58 -13.99 9.60 3.83
N GLN A 59 -14.42 8.73 2.91
CA GLN A 59 -15.76 8.14 2.88
C GLN A 59 -15.82 6.95 1.91
N GLY A 60 -16.94 6.23 1.89
CA GLY A 60 -17.24 5.28 0.82
C GLY A 60 -16.47 3.96 0.88
N LEU A 61 -15.88 3.61 2.03
CA LEU A 61 -15.23 2.32 2.26
C LEU A 61 -15.71 1.71 3.58
N LYS A 62 -15.94 0.40 3.56
CA LYS A 62 -16.28 -0.44 4.71
C LYS A 62 -15.18 -1.45 4.98
N GLU A 63 -14.70 -1.53 6.21
CA GLU A 63 -13.77 -2.58 6.62
C GLU A 63 -14.49 -3.93 6.74
N ILE A 64 -13.92 -4.97 6.12
CA ILE A 64 -14.44 -6.34 6.20
C ILE A 64 -13.48 -7.29 6.93
N ALA A 65 -12.18 -7.00 6.93
CA ALA A 65 -11.18 -7.70 7.73
C ALA A 65 -9.98 -6.80 7.98
N SER A 66 -9.33 -6.99 9.12
CA SER A 66 -8.09 -6.29 9.47
C SER A 66 -7.15 -7.23 10.19
N GLU A 67 -5.90 -7.20 9.78
CA GLU A 67 -4.76 -7.79 10.47
C GLU A 67 -3.69 -6.73 10.73
N ARG A 68 -2.51 -7.16 11.21
CA ARG A 68 -1.41 -6.26 11.59
C ARG A 68 -0.83 -5.49 10.41
N TYR A 69 -0.63 -6.16 9.27
CA TYR A 69 0.05 -5.59 8.09
C TYR A 69 -0.85 -5.48 6.87
N TYR A 70 -2.09 -5.93 6.96
CA TYR A 70 -3.03 -5.81 5.85
C TYR A 70 -4.47 -5.54 6.31
N LYS A 71 -5.21 -4.82 5.47
CA LYS A 71 -6.64 -4.50 5.66
C LYS A 71 -7.41 -4.78 4.38
N ASN A 72 -8.58 -5.38 4.55
CA ASN A 72 -9.53 -5.62 3.46
C ASN A 72 -10.70 -4.65 3.61
N LEU A 73 -10.88 -3.81 2.61
CA LEU A 73 -11.95 -2.82 2.53
C LEU A 73 -12.85 -3.11 1.33
N VAL A 74 -14.12 -2.72 1.42
CA VAL A 74 -15.08 -2.79 0.30
C VAL A 74 -15.65 -1.39 0.05
N PRO A 75 -15.56 -0.88 -1.20
CA PRO A 75 -16.18 0.39 -1.54
C PRO A 75 -17.70 0.32 -1.54
N THR A 76 -18.33 1.32 -0.93
CA THR A 76 -19.80 1.47 -0.86
C THR A 76 -20.33 2.51 -1.84
N ASP A 77 -19.48 3.40 -2.36
CA ASP A 77 -19.84 4.46 -3.31
C ASP A 77 -18.79 4.59 -4.42
N THR A 78 -19.20 5.09 -5.59
CA THR A 78 -18.28 5.38 -6.70
C THR A 78 -17.57 6.72 -6.52
N GLY A 79 -16.46 6.92 -7.22
CA GLY A 79 -15.71 8.17 -7.22
C GLY A 79 -14.34 8.06 -6.57
N LYS A 80 -13.75 9.20 -6.22
CA LYS A 80 -12.40 9.25 -5.64
C LYS A 80 -12.48 9.12 -4.12
N VAL A 81 -11.69 8.20 -3.57
CA VAL A 81 -11.50 8.04 -2.12
C VAL A 81 -10.03 8.26 -1.81
N GLU A 82 -9.74 9.02 -0.77
CA GLU A 82 -8.38 9.18 -0.26
C GLU A 82 -8.18 8.27 0.95
N LEU A 83 -7.08 7.53 0.95
CA LEU A 83 -6.67 6.66 2.05
C LEU A 83 -5.34 7.17 2.59
N THR A 84 -5.24 7.27 3.91
CA THR A 84 -4.08 7.79 4.61
C THR A 84 -3.56 6.74 5.58
N LEU A 85 -2.27 6.40 5.46
CA LEU A 85 -1.52 5.62 6.43
C LEU A 85 -0.73 6.56 7.32
N ILE A 86 -0.83 6.36 8.64
CA ILE A 86 0.00 6.98 9.65
C ILE A 86 0.80 5.87 10.33
N SER A 87 2.13 5.98 10.29
CA SER A 87 3.04 5.01 10.92
C SER A 87 3.76 5.65 12.09
N TYR A 88 3.93 4.90 13.18
CA TYR A 88 4.60 5.36 14.40
C TYR A 88 5.81 4.48 14.73
N LEU A 89 6.95 5.10 15.02
CA LEU A 89 8.16 4.38 15.47
C LEU A 89 8.94 5.23 16.47
N ASN A 90 9.10 4.76 17.70
CA ASN A 90 9.90 5.41 18.75
C ASN A 90 9.57 6.92 18.95
N GLY A 91 8.30 7.29 18.84
CA GLY A 91 7.83 8.68 18.95
C GLY A 91 7.97 9.52 17.68
N CYS A 92 8.56 8.99 16.61
CA CYS A 92 8.45 9.55 15.27
C CYS A 92 7.14 9.10 14.60
N GLN A 93 6.61 9.94 13.71
CA GLN A 93 5.52 9.57 12.83
C GLN A 93 5.83 9.95 11.38
N ASP A 94 5.34 9.16 10.44
CA ASP A 94 5.31 9.51 9.02
C ASP A 94 3.92 9.19 8.43
N ILE A 95 3.51 9.99 7.45
CA ILE A 95 2.15 10.00 6.91
C ILE A 95 2.22 9.96 5.38
N ILE A 96 1.47 9.03 4.78
CA ILE A 96 1.33 8.94 3.33
C ILE A 96 -0.13 8.75 2.94
N SER A 97 -0.56 9.46 1.89
CA SER A 97 -1.91 9.37 1.34
C SER A 97 -1.89 8.87 -0.10
N LYS A 98 -2.85 8.01 -0.46
CA LYS A 98 -3.07 7.52 -1.82
C LYS A 98 -4.53 7.67 -2.22
N THR A 99 -4.76 8.00 -3.49
CA THR A 99 -6.11 8.11 -4.05
C THR A 99 -6.52 6.80 -4.73
N LEU A 100 -7.69 6.29 -4.36
CA LEU A 100 -8.41 5.22 -5.03
C LEU A 100 -9.49 5.79 -5.96
N MET A 101 -9.61 5.24 -7.16
CA MET A 101 -10.75 5.48 -8.05
C MET A 101 -11.72 4.30 -8.00
N VAL A 102 -12.91 4.51 -7.46
CA VAL A 102 -13.98 3.52 -7.43
C VAL A 102 -14.85 3.68 -8.68
N LEU A 103 -14.83 2.67 -9.53
CA LEU A 103 -15.56 2.58 -10.77
C LEU A 103 -16.97 2.03 -10.51
N PRO A 104 -17.99 2.42 -11.31
CA PRO A 104 -19.29 1.77 -11.27
C PRO A 104 -19.16 0.26 -11.52
N PRO A 105 -20.08 -0.55 -10.99
CA PRO A 105 -20.06 -1.98 -11.24
C PRO A 105 -20.14 -2.22 -12.74
N VAL A 106 -19.35 -3.18 -13.23
CA VAL A 106 -19.40 -3.59 -14.64
C VAL A 106 -20.82 -4.11 -14.89
N THR A 107 -21.62 -3.40 -15.69
CA THR A 107 -22.92 -3.89 -16.13
C THR A 107 -22.67 -5.17 -16.90
N LYS A 108 -23.17 -6.27 -16.36
CA LYS A 108 -23.19 -7.62 -16.93
C LYS A 108 -24.13 -7.70 -18.15
N GLU A 109 -24.08 -6.73 -19.06
CA GLU A 109 -24.65 -6.88 -20.39
C GLU A 109 -23.68 -7.77 -21.18
N ASN A 110 -23.88 -9.09 -21.03
CA ASN A 110 -23.36 -10.22 -21.83
C ASN A 110 -22.87 -11.43 -20.99
N GLU A 111 -23.52 -11.75 -19.86
CA GLU A 111 -23.25 -13.04 -19.16
C GLU A 111 -23.67 -14.31 -19.92
N ASN A 112 -24.14 -14.18 -21.16
CA ASN A 112 -24.33 -15.31 -22.08
C ASN A 112 -23.10 -15.65 -22.94
N GLN A 113 -21.97 -14.96 -22.77
CA GLN A 113 -20.73 -15.36 -23.42
C GLN A 113 -19.79 -16.07 -22.45
N LEU A 114 -20.16 -17.33 -22.17
CA LEU A 114 -19.29 -18.43 -21.75
C LEU A 114 -18.41 -18.20 -20.51
N PHE A 115 -18.31 -19.25 -19.70
CA PHE A 115 -17.06 -19.56 -19.01
C PHE A 115 -15.95 -19.70 -20.05
N LYS A 116 -15.45 -18.57 -20.59
CA LYS A 116 -14.28 -18.56 -21.44
C LYS A 116 -13.14 -18.84 -20.48
N GLU A 117 -12.62 -20.07 -20.53
CA GLU A 117 -11.45 -20.46 -19.76
C GLU A 117 -10.42 -19.34 -19.84
N SER A 118 -9.89 -18.92 -18.69
CA SER A 118 -8.89 -17.84 -18.63
C SER A 118 -7.75 -18.18 -19.59
N ILE A 119 -7.52 -17.30 -20.56
CA ILE A 119 -6.46 -17.50 -21.56
C ILE A 119 -5.09 -17.55 -20.85
N ILE A 120 -4.92 -16.84 -19.74
CA ILE A 120 -3.71 -16.91 -18.93
C ILE A 120 -3.88 -18.03 -17.88
N ARG A 121 -3.08 -19.08 -18.02
CA ARG A 121 -2.98 -20.21 -17.07
C ARG A 121 -1.99 -19.96 -15.95
N LEU A 122 -0.88 -19.29 -16.25
CA LEU A 122 0.18 -18.99 -15.29
C LEU A 122 0.78 -17.62 -15.57
N PHE A 123 1.05 -16.88 -14.50
CA PHE A 123 1.88 -15.69 -14.53
C PHE A 123 2.81 -15.71 -13.31
N LYS A 124 4.12 -15.82 -13.53
CA LYS A 124 5.14 -15.78 -12.48
C LYS A 124 6.22 -14.78 -12.81
N ILE A 125 6.77 -14.15 -11.77
CA ILE A 125 7.93 -13.27 -11.88
C ILE A 125 9.01 -13.78 -10.92
N TYR A 126 10.24 -13.92 -11.41
CA TYR A 126 11.37 -14.33 -10.59
C TYR A 126 12.69 -13.68 -11.05
N PRO A 127 13.63 -13.40 -10.11
CA PRO A 127 13.42 -13.47 -8.66
C PRO A 127 12.46 -12.38 -8.18
N ASN A 128 11.67 -12.68 -7.16
CA ASN A 128 10.85 -11.70 -6.44
C ASN A 128 11.16 -11.86 -4.94
N PRO A 129 11.92 -10.95 -4.30
CA PRO A 129 12.34 -9.61 -4.79
C PRO A 129 13.41 -9.62 -5.90
N THR A 130 13.53 -8.52 -6.63
CA THR A 130 14.55 -8.29 -7.68
C THR A 130 15.28 -6.96 -7.45
N GLU A 131 16.55 -6.87 -7.85
CA GLU A 131 17.34 -5.62 -7.88
C GLU A 131 17.25 -4.88 -9.23
N GLY A 132 16.47 -5.38 -10.18
CA GLY A 132 16.22 -4.71 -11.46
C GLY A 132 16.10 -5.65 -12.65
N GLU A 133 16.68 -6.84 -12.56
CA GLU A 133 16.54 -7.90 -13.56
C GLU A 133 15.54 -8.97 -13.08
N PHE A 134 14.52 -9.23 -13.90
CA PHE A 134 13.52 -10.26 -13.62
C PHE A 134 13.09 -10.94 -14.90
N GLN A 135 12.59 -12.16 -14.76
CA GLN A 135 11.94 -12.93 -15.83
C GLN A 135 10.45 -13.03 -15.52
N ALA A 136 9.63 -12.88 -16.57
CA ALA A 136 8.19 -13.10 -16.51
C ALA A 136 7.86 -14.39 -17.28
N GLU A 137 7.34 -15.39 -16.57
CA GLU A 137 6.85 -16.63 -17.15
C GLU A 137 5.32 -16.52 -17.31
N VAL A 138 4.86 -16.62 -18.57
CA VAL A 138 3.45 -16.56 -18.93
C VAL A 138 3.07 -17.87 -19.63
N ASN A 139 2.08 -18.58 -19.10
CA ASN A 139 1.54 -19.77 -19.74
C ASN A 139 0.12 -19.48 -20.22
N LEU A 140 -0.15 -19.71 -21.50
CA LEU A 140 -1.47 -19.49 -22.10
C LEU A 140 -2.19 -20.81 -22.37
N SER A 141 -3.52 -20.78 -22.40
CA SER A 141 -4.34 -21.93 -22.81
C SER A 141 -4.38 -22.15 -24.32
N GLU A 142 -4.05 -21.13 -25.10
CA GLU A 142 -4.02 -21.12 -26.57
C GLU A 142 -2.97 -20.11 -27.05
N ASP A 143 -2.47 -20.31 -28.28
CA ASP A 143 -1.49 -19.41 -28.88
C ASP A 143 -2.11 -18.02 -29.15
N SER A 144 -1.59 -17.00 -28.49
CA SER A 144 -2.09 -15.62 -28.59
C SER A 144 -1.01 -14.58 -28.32
N ASP A 145 -1.20 -13.38 -28.85
CA ASP A 145 -0.29 -12.25 -28.60
C ASP A 145 -0.44 -11.75 -27.15
N ILE A 146 0.69 -11.48 -26.50
CA ILE A 146 0.72 -10.94 -25.14
C ILE A 146 1.34 -9.54 -25.12
N THR A 147 0.79 -8.66 -24.28
CA THR A 147 1.38 -7.36 -23.97
C THR A 147 1.59 -7.27 -22.47
N LEU A 148 2.85 -7.14 -22.05
CA LEU A 148 3.22 -6.94 -20.65
C LEU A 148 3.51 -5.46 -20.40
N ARG A 149 2.93 -4.91 -19.32
CA ARG A 149 3.13 -3.51 -18.93
C ARG A 149 3.59 -3.43 -17.48
N LEU A 150 4.78 -2.89 -17.27
CA LEU A 150 5.33 -2.66 -15.93
C LEU A 150 4.96 -1.25 -15.45
N VAL A 151 4.39 -1.15 -14.25
CA VAL A 151 4.00 0.14 -13.63
C VAL A 151 4.65 0.25 -12.26
N SER A 152 5.38 1.35 -12.02
CA SER A 152 5.95 1.64 -10.71
C SER A 152 4.90 2.33 -9.82
N PHE A 153 4.55 1.69 -8.70
CA PHE A 153 3.54 2.19 -7.76
C PHE A 153 4.00 3.39 -6.90
N GLY A 154 5.30 3.72 -6.89
CA GLY A 154 5.84 4.83 -6.09
C GLY A 154 5.71 6.21 -6.74
N THR A 155 5.56 6.30 -8.07
CA THR A 155 5.57 7.59 -8.79
C THR A 155 4.54 7.71 -9.90
N GLY A 156 3.81 6.65 -10.25
CA GLY A 156 2.81 6.65 -11.33
C GLY A 156 3.41 6.83 -12.74
N LYS A 157 4.73 6.81 -12.89
CA LYS A 157 5.40 6.94 -14.19
C LYS A 157 5.49 5.59 -14.90
N GLN A 158 5.06 5.57 -16.15
CA GLN A 158 5.19 4.44 -17.06
C GLN A 158 6.55 4.50 -17.74
N LYS A 159 7.33 3.42 -17.69
CA LYS A 159 8.47 3.25 -18.57
C LYS A 159 7.97 2.52 -19.82
N PRO A 160 7.95 3.14 -21.01
CA PRO A 160 7.60 2.43 -22.22
C PRO A 160 8.67 1.36 -22.49
N SER A 161 8.25 0.11 -22.59
CA SER A 161 9.05 -0.97 -23.15
C SER A 161 9.01 -0.85 -24.68
N GLY A 162 10.02 -0.19 -25.23
CA GLY A 162 10.38 -0.30 -26.66
C GLY A 162 11.41 -1.41 -26.82
N CYS A 163 11.30 -2.15 -27.94
CA CYS A 163 12.21 -3.22 -28.35
C CYS A 163 13.68 -2.77 -28.39
#